data_AF-Q4T3F2-F1
#
_entry.id   AF-Q4T3F2-F1
#
_cell.length_a   1.000
_cell.length_b   1.000
_cell.length_c   1.000
_cell.angle_alpha   90.00
_cell.angle_beta   90.00
_cell.angle_gamma   90.00
#
_symmetry.space_group_name_H-M   'P 1'
#
loop_
_entity.id
_entity.type
_entity.pdbx_description
1 polymer ?
#
loop_
_entity_poly.entity_id
_entity_poly.type
_entity_poly.pdbx_seq_one_letter_code
_entity_poly.pdbx_strand_id
1 'polypeptide(L)'
;MTAFVRTKYNLNALSHDTAIGLVQYALDSLESSSKRRTMFSCPSGSQVFVDTVGPAEKYEDKLSKIFPGVNVTVRPKADSLFPIVSAASICAKVARDHAVKHWRFAEELGEADTDYGSGYPNDPKTKAWLLRYLDPVFGYPQFVRFSWSTAQTLMDS
;
A
#
# COMPACT_ATOMS: atom_id res chain seq x y z
N MET A 1 -29.39 20.05 6.26
CA MET A 1 -27.97 19.72 6.51
C MET A 1 -27.81 18.22 6.37
N THR A 2 -27.31 17.74 5.24
CA THR A 2 -26.91 16.34 5.08
C THR A 2 -25.63 16.13 5.90
N ALA A 3 -25.72 15.33 6.96
CA ALA A 3 -24.54 14.91 7.69
C ALA A 3 -23.64 14.13 6.72
N PHE A 4 -22.40 14.61 6.52
CA PHE A 4 -21.38 13.84 5.82
C PHE A 4 -21.04 12.62 6.69
N VAL A 5 -21.66 11.48 6.37
CA VAL A 5 -21.31 10.21 7.00
C VAL A 5 -19.95 9.79 6.46
N ARG A 6 -18.94 9.66 7.33
CA ARG A 6 -17.66 9.07 6.96
C ARG A 6 -17.89 7.61 6.56
N THR A 7 -17.74 7.31 5.28
CA THR A 7 -17.78 5.93 4.78
C THR A 7 -16.53 5.18 5.25
N LYS A 8 -16.71 3.97 5.80
CA LYS A 8 -15.58 3.12 6.19
C LYS A 8 -14.78 2.74 4.93
N TYR A 9 -13.51 3.10 4.91
CA TYR A 9 -12.56 2.73 3.87
C TYR A 9 -11.50 1.82 4.46
N ASN A 10 -11.54 0.53 4.09
CA ASN A 10 -10.67 -0.50 4.67
C ASN A 10 -9.34 -0.64 3.91
N LEU A 11 -8.39 -1.36 4.51
CA LEU A 11 -7.05 -1.51 3.96
C LEU A 11 -7.04 -2.24 2.61
N ASN A 12 -7.97 -3.18 2.37
CA ASN A 12 -8.06 -3.89 1.09
C ASN A 12 -8.52 -2.94 -0.03
N ALA A 13 -9.50 -2.08 0.26
CA ALA A 13 -9.96 -1.07 -0.68
C ALA A 13 -8.82 -0.09 -1.01
N LEU A 14 -8.13 0.45 0.01
CA LEU A 14 -6.95 1.31 -0.17
C LEU A 14 -5.87 0.63 -1.03
N SER A 15 -5.56 -0.62 -0.72
CA SER A 15 -4.53 -1.39 -1.44
C SER A 15 -4.92 -1.61 -2.91
N HIS A 16 -6.16 -2.02 -3.17
CA HIS A 16 -6.63 -2.27 -4.53
C HIS A 16 -6.67 -0.97 -5.36
N ASP A 17 -7.17 0.12 -4.79
CA ASP A 17 -7.31 1.38 -5.53
C ASP A 17 -5.92 2.00 -5.82
N THR A 18 -4.95 1.85 -4.91
CA THR A 18 -3.55 2.23 -5.15
C THR A 18 -2.93 1.41 -6.29
N ALA A 19 -3.15 0.08 -6.29
CA ALA A 19 -2.64 -0.79 -7.34
C ALA A 19 -3.27 -0.47 -8.70
N ILE A 20 -4.57 -0.20 -8.74
CA ILE A 20 -5.29 0.26 -9.93
C ILE A 20 -4.66 1.55 -10.47
N GLY A 21 -4.39 2.54 -9.60
CA GLY A 21 -3.73 3.78 -9.99
C GLY A 21 -2.35 3.57 -10.62
N LEU A 22 -1.53 2.67 -10.06
CA LEU A 22 -0.21 2.33 -10.61
C LEU A 22 -0.31 1.64 -11.97
N VAL A 23 -1.27 0.72 -12.15
CA VAL A 23 -1.51 0.06 -13.44
C VAL A 23 -1.95 1.09 -14.48
N GLN A 24 -2.91 1.96 -14.14
CA GLN A 24 -3.38 3.02 -15.04
C GLN A 24 -2.24 3.94 -15.46
N TYR A 25 -1.43 4.41 -14.49
CA TYR A 25 -0.26 5.24 -14.78
C TYR A 25 0.72 4.59 -15.76
N ALA A 26 0.96 3.28 -15.62
CA ALA A 26 1.81 2.53 -16.52
C ALA A 26 1.20 2.44 -17.93
N LEU A 27 -0.10 2.17 -18.05
CA LEU A 27 -0.80 2.12 -19.33
C LEU A 27 -0.76 3.48 -20.04
N ASP A 28 -1.06 4.57 -19.33
CA ASP A 28 -1.04 5.94 -19.87
C ASP A 28 0.37 6.34 -20.37
N SER A 29 1.40 5.89 -19.65
CA SER A 29 2.81 6.13 -20.02
C SER A 29 3.21 5.38 -21.29
N LEU A 30 2.66 4.17 -21.50
CA LEU A 30 2.89 3.36 -22.71
C LEU A 30 2.16 3.95 -23.92
N GLU A 31 0.93 4.44 -23.74
CA GLU A 31 0.16 5.10 -24.80
C GLU A 31 0.84 6.39 -25.27
N SER A 32 1.40 7.17 -24.33
CA SER A 32 2.14 8.41 -24.64
C SER A 32 3.39 8.16 -25.48
N SER A 33 3.98 6.97 -25.40
CA SER A 33 5.15 6.55 -26.17
C SER A 33 4.79 5.94 -27.54
N SER A 34 3.55 5.49 -27.72
CA SER A 34 3.04 4.95 -28.98
C SER A 34 2.45 6.06 -29.85
N LYS A 35 3.05 6.32 -31.01
CA LYS A 35 2.60 7.28 -32.04
C LYS A 35 1.18 7.04 -32.61
N ARG A 36 0.39 6.12 -32.07
CA ARG A 36 -0.95 5.72 -32.52
C ARG A 36 -1.95 5.97 -31.38
N ARG A 37 -2.35 7.23 -31.27
CA ARG A 37 -3.28 7.74 -30.27
C ARG A 37 -4.70 7.33 -30.62
N THR A 38 -5.20 6.25 -30.04
CA THR A 38 -6.65 6.07 -29.87
C THR A 38 -6.95 6.06 -28.39
N MET A 39 -8.03 6.74 -28.01
CA MET A 39 -8.36 7.14 -26.63
C MET A 39 -8.65 5.98 -25.67
N PHE A 40 -8.50 4.73 -26.14
CA PHE A 40 -8.82 3.48 -25.43
C PHE A 40 -7.96 2.28 -25.90
N SER A 41 -6.86 2.48 -26.65
CA SER A 41 -6.07 1.33 -27.11
C SER A 41 -4.82 1.11 -26.26
N CYS A 42 -4.98 0.29 -25.25
CA CYS A 42 -3.88 -0.49 -24.70
C CYS A 42 -3.19 -1.25 -25.86
N PRO A 43 -1.85 -1.33 -25.93
CA PRO A 43 -1.17 -2.12 -26.94
C PRO A 43 -1.75 -3.54 -26.95
N SER A 44 -2.19 -4.03 -28.11
CA SER A 44 -2.83 -5.34 -28.23
C SER A 44 -1.95 -6.42 -27.59
N GLY A 45 -2.42 -7.04 -26.51
CA GLY A 45 -1.73 -8.13 -25.81
C GLY A 45 -1.02 -7.76 -24.50
N SER A 46 -1.27 -6.59 -23.91
CA SER A 46 -0.74 -6.25 -22.57
C SER A 46 -1.23 -7.24 -21.50
N GLN A 47 -0.31 -7.61 -20.61
CA GLN A 47 -0.55 -8.55 -19.51
C GLN A 47 -0.19 -7.89 -18.18
N VAL A 48 -1.02 -8.11 -17.15
CA VAL A 48 -0.81 -7.61 -15.80
C VAL A 48 -0.85 -8.79 -14.84
N PHE A 49 0.21 -8.95 -14.04
CA PHE A 49 0.33 -9.98 -13.02
C PHE A 49 0.34 -9.34 -11.63
N VAL A 50 -0.51 -9.82 -10.73
CA VAL A 50 -0.67 -9.24 -9.39
C VAL A 50 -0.57 -10.32 -8.32
N ASP A 51 0.26 -10.07 -7.30
CA ASP A 51 0.28 -10.86 -6.07
C ASP A 51 -0.83 -10.41 -5.13
N THR A 52 -1.46 -11.35 -4.43
CA THR A 52 -2.56 -11.04 -3.51
C THR A 52 -2.48 -11.84 -2.22
N VAL A 53 -2.97 -11.20 -1.16
CA VAL A 53 -3.30 -11.83 0.11
C VAL A 53 -4.83 -11.93 0.20
N GLY A 54 -5.38 -13.09 -0.15
CA GLY A 54 -6.82 -13.34 -0.12
C GLY A 54 -7.38 -13.94 -1.41
N PRO A 55 -8.71 -13.85 -1.63
CA PRO A 55 -9.37 -14.49 -2.77
C PRO A 55 -8.96 -13.86 -4.10
N ALA A 56 -8.13 -14.55 -4.87
CA ALA A 56 -7.60 -14.07 -6.13
C ALA A 56 -8.68 -13.80 -7.18
N GLU A 57 -9.66 -14.70 -7.31
CA GLU A 57 -10.74 -14.61 -8.30
C GLU A 57 -11.51 -13.29 -8.23
N LYS A 58 -11.93 -12.87 -7.03
CA LYS A 58 -12.68 -11.61 -6.84
C LYS A 58 -11.85 -10.40 -7.24
N TYR A 59 -10.54 -10.45 -7.02
CA TYR A 59 -9.67 -9.33 -7.35
C TYR A 59 -9.34 -9.30 -8.85
N GLU A 60 -9.12 -10.47 -9.46
CA GLU A 60 -8.97 -10.64 -10.90
C GLU A 60 -10.20 -10.13 -11.66
N ASP A 61 -11.40 -10.50 -11.20
CA ASP A 61 -12.67 -10.01 -11.74
C ASP A 61 -12.81 -8.48 -11.63
N LYS A 62 -12.40 -7.91 -10.48
CA LYS A 62 -12.43 -6.45 -10.27
C LYS A 62 -11.52 -5.75 -11.28
N LEU A 63 -10.28 -6.21 -11.41
CA LEU A 63 -9.28 -5.60 -12.29
C LEU A 63 -9.62 -5.78 -13.77
N SER A 64 -10.09 -6.97 -14.16
CA SER A 64 -10.49 -7.26 -15.55
C SER A 64 -11.65 -6.36 -16.02
N LYS A 65 -12.56 -5.98 -15.12
CA LYS A 65 -13.64 -5.02 -15.43
C LYS A 65 -13.14 -3.58 -15.57
N ILE A 66 -12.11 -3.21 -14.82
CA ILE A 66 -11.54 -1.85 -14.82
C ILE A 66 -10.65 -1.64 -16.05
N PHE A 67 -9.92 -2.68 -16.47
CA PHE A 67 -9.00 -2.63 -17.59
C PHE A 67 -9.44 -3.55 -18.74
N PRO A 68 -10.57 -3.23 -19.42
CA PRO A 68 -11.04 -4.03 -20.55
C PRO A 68 -10.00 -3.99 -21.68
N GLY A 69 -9.49 -5.16 -22.07
CA GLY A 69 -8.45 -5.30 -23.11
C GLY A 69 -7.04 -5.61 -22.56
N VAL A 70 -6.86 -5.62 -21.24
CA VAL A 70 -5.65 -6.12 -20.58
C VAL A 70 -5.90 -7.54 -20.07
N ASN A 71 -4.96 -8.45 -20.32
CA ASN A 71 -5.04 -9.78 -19.73
C ASN A 71 -4.52 -9.73 -18.29
N VAL A 72 -5.43 -9.73 -17.32
CA VAL A 72 -5.10 -9.68 -15.89
C VAL A 72 -5.04 -11.08 -15.31
N THR A 73 -3.96 -11.38 -14.59
CA THR A 73 -3.81 -12.62 -13.80
C THR A 73 -3.45 -12.26 -12.37
N VAL A 74 -4.29 -12.68 -11.42
CA VAL A 74 -4.05 -12.51 -9.99
C VAL A 74 -3.82 -13.87 -9.38
N ARG A 75 -2.73 -14.04 -8.64
CA ARG A 75 -2.41 -15.31 -7.96
C ARG A 75 -1.85 -15.05 -6.56
N PRO A 76 -2.13 -15.93 -5.59
CA PRO A 76 -1.38 -15.91 -4.34
C PRO A 76 0.06 -16.36 -4.61
N LYS A 77 1.04 -15.74 -3.94
CA LYS A 77 2.48 -16.02 -4.11
C LYS A 77 2.95 -15.81 -5.55
N ALA A 78 2.38 -14.81 -6.24
CA ALA A 78 2.70 -14.52 -7.63
C ALA A 78 4.17 -14.10 -7.80
N ASP A 79 4.80 -13.55 -6.76
CA ASP A 79 6.23 -13.22 -6.73
C ASP A 79 7.16 -14.43 -6.88
N SER A 80 6.67 -15.63 -6.51
CA SER A 80 7.39 -16.90 -6.68
C SER A 80 7.10 -17.56 -8.03
N LEU A 81 6.05 -17.13 -8.73
CA LEU A 81 5.58 -17.72 -9.99
C LEU A 81 6.01 -16.90 -11.21
N PHE A 82 6.07 -15.57 -11.08
CA PHE A 82 6.31 -14.65 -12.17
C PHE A 82 7.52 -13.74 -11.85
N PRO A 83 8.61 -13.81 -12.64
CA PRO A 83 9.80 -12.98 -12.39
C PRO A 83 9.52 -11.48 -12.32
N ILE A 84 8.54 -10.98 -13.09
CA ILE A 84 8.16 -9.57 -13.08
C ILE A 84 7.52 -9.14 -11.75
N VAL A 85 6.73 -10.03 -11.13
CA VAL A 85 6.13 -9.79 -9.81
C VAL A 85 7.20 -9.91 -8.73
N SER A 86 8.17 -10.80 -8.91
CA SER A 86 9.36 -10.89 -8.05
C SER A 86 10.16 -9.57 -8.04
N ALA A 87 10.42 -9.01 -9.23
CA ALA A 87 11.08 -7.71 -9.37
C ALA A 87 10.28 -6.59 -8.70
N ALA A 88 8.96 -6.55 -8.89
CA ALA A 88 8.09 -5.58 -8.23
C ALA A 88 8.15 -5.71 -6.69
N SER A 89 8.21 -6.93 -6.17
CA SER A 89 8.35 -7.22 -4.74
C SER A 89 9.67 -6.67 -4.17
N ILE A 90 10.78 -6.81 -4.91
CA ILE A 90 12.08 -6.22 -4.56
C ILE A 90 11.98 -4.69 -4.53
N CYS A 91 11.46 -4.08 -5.60
CA CYS A 91 11.30 -2.63 -5.68
C CYS A 91 10.47 -2.08 -4.51
N ALA A 92 9.34 -2.73 -4.19
CA ALA A 92 8.47 -2.31 -3.10
C ALA A 92 9.17 -2.40 -1.72
N LYS A 93 9.89 -3.49 -1.45
CA LYS A 93 10.61 -3.68 -0.17
C LYS A 93 11.75 -2.69 -0.02
N VAL A 94 12.57 -2.51 -1.06
CA VAL A 94 13.69 -1.55 -1.03
C VAL A 94 13.17 -0.12 -0.84
N ALA A 95 12.11 0.27 -1.55
CA ALA A 95 11.52 1.59 -1.40
C ALA A 95 10.94 1.81 0.00
N ARG A 96 10.25 0.80 0.56
CA ARG A 96 9.74 0.83 1.93
C ARG A 96 10.88 1.03 2.93
N ASP A 97 11.90 0.18 2.88
CA ASP A 97 13.00 0.19 3.85
C ASP A 97 13.77 1.51 3.77
N HIS A 98 13.96 2.04 2.56
CA HIS A 98 14.53 3.36 2.34
C HIS A 98 13.67 4.48 2.96
N ALA A 99 12.35 4.46 2.73
CA ALA A 99 11.44 5.49 3.26
C ALA A 99 11.38 5.47 4.80
N VAL A 100 11.37 4.29 5.39
CA VAL A 100 11.34 4.08 6.85
C VAL A 100 12.67 4.52 7.48
N LYS A 101 13.81 4.13 6.89
CA LYS A 101 15.15 4.53 7.37
C LYS A 101 15.39 6.04 7.33
N HIS A 102 14.84 6.72 6.33
CA HIS A 102 15.03 8.17 6.14
C HIS A 102 13.80 8.98 6.57
N TRP A 103 12.89 8.39 7.33
CA TRP A 103 11.72 9.09 7.84
C TRP A 103 12.16 10.28 8.71
N ARG A 104 11.55 11.43 8.47
CA ARG A 104 11.72 12.63 9.29
C ARG A 104 10.43 12.88 10.05
N PHE A 105 10.49 12.80 11.36
CA PHE A 105 9.37 13.17 12.22
C PHE A 105 9.10 14.67 12.06
N ALA A 106 7.83 15.01 11.87
CA ALA A 106 7.40 16.40 11.80
C ALA A 106 7.27 17.00 13.21
N GLU A 107 7.07 16.14 14.21
CA GLU A 107 6.92 16.45 15.60
C GLU A 107 8.26 16.66 16.30
N GLU A 108 8.29 17.53 17.31
CA GLU A 108 9.46 17.78 18.15
C GLU A 108 9.65 16.64 19.17
N LEU A 109 10.13 15.49 18.71
CA LEU A 109 10.37 14.31 19.54
C LEU A 109 11.75 14.30 20.25
N GLY A 110 12.47 15.43 20.24
CA GLY A 110 13.85 15.54 20.73
C GLY A 110 14.83 14.71 19.88
N GLU A 111 15.82 14.08 20.51
CA GLU A 111 16.58 12.99 19.86
C GLU A 111 15.68 11.76 19.74
N ALA A 112 14.80 11.80 18.73
CA ALA A 112 13.87 10.71 18.46
C ALA A 112 14.64 9.41 18.29
N ASP A 113 14.28 8.40 19.08
CA ASP A 113 14.82 7.06 18.96
C ASP A 113 14.36 6.49 17.62
N THR A 114 15.28 6.45 16.65
CA THR A 114 15.01 5.90 15.32
C THR A 114 14.96 4.38 15.31
N ASP A 115 15.19 3.74 16.45
CA ASP A 115 15.21 2.29 16.61
C ASP A 115 13.87 1.75 17.13
N TYR A 116 12.81 1.95 16.33
CA TYR A 116 11.46 1.45 16.58
C TYR A 116 11.29 -0.07 16.33
N GLY A 117 12.39 -0.81 16.11
CA GLY A 117 12.36 -2.23 15.79
C GLY A 117 11.83 -2.53 14.39
N SER A 118 11.14 -3.65 14.25
CA SER A 118 10.63 -4.13 12.95
C SER A 118 9.41 -3.35 12.43
N GLY A 119 8.73 -2.61 13.30
CA GLY A 119 7.47 -1.93 13.02
C GLY A 119 6.24 -2.84 13.03
N TYR A 120 6.39 -4.14 13.34
CA TYR A 120 5.26 -5.06 13.43
C TYR A 120 4.65 -5.07 14.84
N PRO A 121 3.30 -5.18 14.96
CA PRO A 121 2.63 -5.20 16.26
C PRO A 121 3.08 -6.30 17.23
N ASN A 122 3.65 -7.40 16.73
CA ASN A 122 4.09 -8.52 17.55
C ASN A 122 5.54 -8.39 18.05
N ASP A 123 6.27 -7.39 17.60
CA ASP A 123 7.65 -7.15 18.01
C ASP A 123 7.68 -6.41 19.37
N PRO A 124 8.30 -7.00 20.42
CA PRO A 124 8.42 -6.36 21.72
C PRO A 124 9.06 -4.97 21.67
N LYS A 125 10.03 -4.76 20.78
CA LYS A 125 10.72 -3.47 20.62
C LYS A 125 9.81 -2.42 20.03
N THR A 126 9.01 -2.79 19.03
CA THR A 126 7.99 -1.91 18.45
C THR A 126 6.95 -1.51 19.51
N LYS A 127 6.48 -2.45 20.34
CA LYS A 127 5.55 -2.14 21.44
C LYS A 127 6.15 -1.20 22.48
N ALA A 128 7.40 -1.43 22.88
CA ALA A 128 8.10 -0.57 23.82
C ALA A 128 8.26 0.85 23.28
N TRP A 129 8.57 0.98 21.99
CA TRP A 129 8.65 2.29 21.31
C TRP A 129 7.29 3.00 21.31
N LEU A 130 6.20 2.29 20.97
CA LEU A 130 4.85 2.87 21.03
C LEU A 130 4.53 3.38 22.45
N LEU A 131 4.75 2.58 23.50
CA LEU A 131 4.50 3.02 24.87
C LEU A 131 5.31 4.26 25.28
N ARG A 132 6.55 4.39 24.78
CA ARG A 132 7.44 5.52 25.08
C ARG A 132 7.01 6.83 24.41
N TYR A 133 6.47 6.76 23.20
CA TYR A 133 6.11 7.92 22.37
C TYR A 133 4.60 8.19 22.33
N LEU A 134 3.87 7.73 23.35
CA LEU A 134 2.47 8.06 23.54
C LEU A 134 2.34 9.40 24.29
N ASP A 135 1.90 10.43 23.59
CA ASP A 135 1.53 11.72 24.15
C ASP A 135 0.12 11.67 24.77
N PRO A 136 -0.09 12.20 25.99
CA PRO A 136 -1.39 12.16 26.68
C PRO A 136 -2.53 12.92 25.98
N VAL A 137 -2.20 13.90 25.12
CA VAL A 137 -3.18 14.78 24.47
C VAL A 137 -3.32 14.44 23.00
N PHE A 138 -2.18 14.26 22.31
CA PHE A 138 -2.13 14.09 20.86
C PHE A 138 -2.03 12.62 20.41
N GLY A 139 -1.74 11.69 21.32
CA GLY A 139 -1.51 10.29 20.98
C GLY A 139 -0.12 10.08 20.38
N TYR A 140 -0.05 9.64 19.13
CA TYR A 140 1.22 9.28 18.48
C TYR A 140 1.71 10.30 17.45
N PRO A 141 3.02 10.31 17.12
CA PRO A 141 3.48 11.00 15.92
C PRO A 141 2.86 10.40 14.65
N GLN A 142 2.79 11.18 13.57
CA GLN A 142 2.18 10.82 12.28
C GLN A 142 2.72 9.53 11.66
N PHE A 143 3.92 9.11 12.06
CA PHE A 143 4.52 7.85 11.65
C PHE A 143 3.68 6.61 12.05
N VAL A 144 2.96 6.69 13.17
CA VAL A 144 2.16 5.58 13.68
C VAL A 144 0.82 5.52 12.97
N ARG A 145 0.44 4.32 12.53
CA ARG A 145 -0.86 4.08 11.91
C ARG A 145 -1.95 3.94 12.97
N PHE A 146 -2.64 5.04 13.30
CA PHE A 146 -3.76 5.10 14.25
C PHE A 146 -4.91 4.13 13.97
N SER A 147 -5.06 3.66 12.73
CA SER A 147 -6.08 2.68 12.36
C SER A 147 -5.79 1.25 12.84
N TRP A 148 -4.58 0.97 13.34
CA TRP A 148 -4.25 -0.35 13.88
C TRP A 148 -4.84 -0.56 15.26
N SER A 149 -5.38 -1.76 15.50
CA SER A 149 -5.92 -2.15 16.80
C SER A 149 -4.91 -2.01 17.92
N THR A 150 -3.63 -2.38 17.70
CA THR A 150 -2.58 -2.23 18.71
C THR A 150 -2.36 -0.78 19.12
N ALA A 151 -2.39 0.17 18.18
CA ALA A 151 -2.27 1.59 18.51
C ALA A 151 -3.50 2.09 19.28
N GLN A 152 -4.71 1.70 18.84
CA GLN A 152 -5.97 2.07 19.53
C GLN A 152 -6.01 1.55 20.95
N THR A 153 -5.74 0.25 21.15
CA THR A 153 -5.74 -0.37 22.47
C THR A 153 -4.76 0.33 23.42
N LEU A 154 -3.56 0.68 22.95
CA LEU A 154 -2.57 1.36 23.79
C LEU A 154 -2.94 2.81 24.13
N MET A 155 -3.68 3.52 23.25
CA MET A 155 -4.19 4.87 23.55
C MET A 155 -5.40 4.84 24.50
N ASP A 156 -6.21 3.78 24.44
CA ASP A 156 -7.39 3.59 25.28
C ASP A 156 -7.06 2.96 26.66
N SER A 157 -5.78 2.62 26.90
CA SER A 157 -5.27 2.02 28.15
C SER A 157 -4.96 3.07 29.20
#